data_AF-A0A6C0HAH4-F1
#
_entry.id   AF-A0A6C0HAH4-F1
#
_cell.length_a   1.000
_cell.length_b   1.000
_cell.length_c   1.000
_cell.angle_alpha   90.00
_cell.angle_beta   90.00
_cell.angle_gamma   90.00
#
_symmetry.space_group_name_H-M   'P 1'
#
loop_
_entity.id
_entity.type
_entity.pdbx_description
1 polymer ?
#
loop_
_entity_poly.entity_id
_entity_poly.type
_entity_poly.pdbx_seq_one_letter_code
_entity_poly.pdbx_strand_id
1 'polypeptide(L)'
;MKKGNCNHCQEDHEIDDHNHYCDHHIDNHCNDRNLILDVAVMCQEYSPVEINCNNSHIVNLDEISISEDTFRNIFYPYGENFGIDAKKSCVKEFFYITFLAPYRKVDGKPFYLLEEIIKNTEEDLNVSRNCFTTCSLTDLRNDLLKIKSLCDLDCCSLSCSLTWSNIITMMRDYSLVNNYPKNIRPLFVVNVIFKSPNPCVKPTVVKFNYRVHSICL
;
A
#
# COMPACT_ATOMS: atom_id res chain seq x y z
N MET A 1 35.66 47.38 70.64
CA MET A 1 37.14 47.40 70.53
C MET A 1 37.66 46.00 70.26
N LYS A 2 38.09 45.72 69.03
CA LYS A 2 39.31 44.95 68.69
C LYS A 2 39.47 44.99 67.16
N LYS A 3 40.66 45.41 66.74
CA LYS A 3 41.12 45.64 65.36
C LYS A 3 41.79 44.38 64.79
N GLY A 4 41.88 44.32 63.46
CA GLY A 4 42.99 43.73 62.70
C GLY A 4 42.50 42.91 61.50
N ASN A 5 42.39 43.48 60.30
CA ASN A 5 43.40 43.52 59.20
C ASN A 5 43.67 42.14 58.58
N CYS A 6 43.79 41.91 57.26
CA CYS A 6 43.64 42.68 56.01
C CYS A 6 43.89 41.69 54.83
N ASN A 7 43.74 42.19 53.59
CA ASN A 7 44.16 41.65 52.28
C ASN A 7 43.02 40.92 51.52
N HIS A 8 42.74 41.18 50.23
CA HIS A 8 43.38 42.01 49.21
C HIS A 8 42.33 42.32 48.11
N CYS A 9 42.65 43.29 47.27
CA CYS A 9 41.75 44.01 46.36
C CYS A 9 41.49 43.31 45.00
N GLN A 10 40.64 43.99 44.21
CA GLN A 10 40.49 43.97 42.73
C GLN A 10 39.57 42.87 42.16
N GLU A 11 38.68 43.08 41.18
CA GLU A 11 38.30 44.19 40.27
C GLU A 11 36.93 43.72 39.68
N ASP A 12 35.86 44.53 39.65
CA ASP A 12 35.43 45.48 38.61
C ASP A 12 34.92 44.88 37.27
N HIS A 13 33.84 45.49 36.77
CA HIS A 13 33.24 45.48 35.40
C HIS A 13 32.28 44.32 35.01
N GLU A 14 30.97 44.57 34.97
CA GLU A 14 30.13 45.05 33.82
C GLU A 14 29.62 43.88 32.95
N ILE A 15 28.36 43.45 33.17
CA ILE A 15 27.16 43.70 32.34
C ILE A 15 27.32 43.24 30.89
N ASP A 16 26.58 42.19 30.51
CA ASP A 16 25.69 42.32 29.35
C ASP A 16 24.55 41.29 29.34
N ASP A 17 23.37 41.83 29.05
CA ASP A 17 22.09 41.17 28.80
C ASP A 17 22.22 40.14 27.67
N HIS A 18 21.69 38.93 27.90
CA HIS A 18 20.88 38.16 26.94
C HIS A 18 20.71 36.73 27.47
N ASN A 19 19.56 36.41 28.06
CA ASN A 19 19.09 35.03 28.16
C ASN A 19 17.56 35.03 27.97
N HIS A 20 17.12 34.97 26.72
CA HIS A 20 16.79 33.74 25.98
C HIS A 20 15.49 33.12 26.51
N TYR A 21 14.40 33.59 25.90
CA TYR A 21 13.08 32.98 25.89
C TYR A 21 13.24 31.51 25.44
N CYS A 22 13.07 30.56 26.37
CA CYS A 22 12.86 29.18 26.00
C CYS A 22 11.39 29.04 25.59
N ASP A 23 11.12 29.40 24.34
CA ASP A 23 9.91 29.05 23.62
C ASP A 23 9.91 27.54 23.43
N HIS A 24 9.20 26.82 24.30
CA HIS A 24 8.97 25.39 24.13
C HIS A 24 8.00 25.20 22.95
N HIS A 25 8.56 25.28 21.74
CA HIS A 25 8.00 24.66 20.55
C HIS A 25 7.85 23.17 20.82
N ILE A 26 6.66 22.76 21.26
CA ILE A 26 6.21 21.39 21.11
C ILE A 26 5.95 21.23 19.61
N ASP A 27 7.00 20.81 18.90
CA ASP A 27 6.88 20.28 17.56
C ASP A 27 5.87 19.13 17.60
N ASN A 28 4.66 19.43 17.12
CA ASN A 28 3.65 18.45 16.73
C ASN A 28 4.19 17.67 15.51
N HIS A 29 5.23 16.89 15.71
CA HIS A 29 5.54 15.78 14.83
C HIS A 29 4.53 14.68 15.15
N CYS A 30 3.32 14.83 14.61
CA CYS A 30 2.43 13.70 14.41
C CYS A 30 3.17 12.75 13.47
N ASN A 31 3.94 11.83 14.03
CA ASN A 31 4.24 10.57 13.35
C ASN A 31 2.88 9.93 13.10
N ASP A 32 2.32 10.13 11.91
CA ASP A 32 1.19 9.35 11.42
C ASP A 32 1.66 7.89 11.37
N ARG A 33 1.48 7.19 12.49
CA ARG A 33 1.81 5.77 12.59
C ARG A 33 0.69 5.03 11.84
N ASN A 34 0.90 4.89 10.54
CA ASN A 34 -0.02 4.21 9.65
C ASN A 34 0.23 2.71 9.73
N LEU A 35 -0.69 1.98 10.37
CA LEU A 35 -0.72 0.52 10.34
C LEU A 35 -0.98 0.04 8.91
N ILE A 36 -0.07 -0.74 8.33
CA ILE A 36 -0.22 -1.37 7.01
C ILE A 36 -0.44 -2.86 7.21
N LEU A 37 -1.48 -3.43 6.58
CA LEU A 37 -1.79 -4.85 6.65
C LEU A 37 -2.03 -5.42 5.25
N ASP A 38 -1.26 -6.44 4.87
CA ASP A 38 -1.59 -7.29 3.71
C ASP A 38 -2.77 -8.18 4.08
N VAL A 39 -3.95 -7.89 3.53
CA VAL A 39 -5.20 -8.56 3.92
C VAL A 39 -5.55 -9.74 3.03
N ALA A 40 -5.10 -9.73 1.78
CA ALA A 40 -5.33 -10.82 0.83
C ALA A 40 -4.30 -10.84 -0.29
N VAL A 41 -4.11 -12.03 -0.85
CA VAL A 41 -3.29 -12.28 -2.04
C VAL A 41 -4.11 -13.10 -3.04
N MET A 42 -4.32 -12.55 -4.23
CA MET A 42 -4.99 -13.20 -5.37
C MET A 42 -3.97 -13.48 -6.47
N CYS A 43 -4.17 -14.55 -7.23
CA CYS A 43 -3.26 -15.02 -8.28
C CYS A 43 -3.98 -15.21 -9.62
N GLN A 44 -3.42 -14.65 -10.71
CA GLN A 44 -3.90 -14.80 -12.07
C GLN A 44 -2.77 -15.22 -13.00
N GLU A 45 -3.00 -16.23 -13.83
CA GLU A 45 -2.09 -16.65 -14.90
C GLU A 45 -2.54 -16.06 -16.24
N TYR A 46 -1.59 -15.74 -17.13
CA TYR A 46 -1.85 -15.20 -18.48
C TYR A 46 -0.98 -15.89 -19.54
N SER A 47 -1.18 -15.62 -20.83
CA SER A 47 -0.44 -16.30 -21.92
C SER A 47 1.11 -16.16 -21.87
N PRO A 48 1.89 -17.18 -22.31
CA PRO A 48 3.36 -17.18 -22.26
C PRO A 48 4.06 -16.14 -23.14
N VAL A 49 5.21 -15.65 -22.67
CA VAL A 49 6.21 -14.86 -23.44
C VAL A 49 7.62 -15.35 -23.03
N GLU A 50 8.37 -16.09 -23.86
CA GLU A 50 9.52 -16.99 -23.50
C GLU A 50 10.92 -16.37 -23.14
N ILE A 51 11.78 -17.13 -22.37
CA ILE A 51 13.26 -17.08 -21.96
C ILE A 51 13.70 -16.57 -20.53
N ASN A 52 14.61 -17.29 -19.79
CA ASN A 52 15.01 -17.50 -18.31
C ASN A 52 15.41 -16.40 -17.26
N CYS A 53 14.85 -16.41 -16.00
CA CYS A 53 15.29 -15.81 -14.68
C CYS A 53 14.23 -15.65 -13.50
N ASN A 54 14.67 -15.51 -12.22
CA ASN A 54 13.83 -15.39 -10.98
C ASN A 54 13.90 -14.00 -10.26
N ASN A 55 12.72 -13.44 -9.87
CA ASN A 55 12.36 -12.45 -8.81
C ASN A 55 10.89 -12.01 -9.05
N SER A 56 10.32 -10.96 -8.41
CA SER A 56 8.97 -10.42 -8.73
C SER A 56 9.00 -8.90 -8.92
N HIS A 57 8.17 -8.38 -9.82
CA HIS A 57 7.94 -6.94 -9.98
C HIS A 57 6.82 -6.48 -9.05
N ILE A 58 6.99 -5.32 -8.41
CA ILE A 58 5.99 -4.77 -7.48
C ILE A 58 5.49 -3.44 -8.03
N VAL A 59 4.17 -3.37 -8.22
CA VAL A 59 3.45 -2.17 -8.68
C VAL A 59 2.55 -1.71 -7.54
N ASN A 60 2.87 -0.56 -6.96
CA ASN A 60 2.09 0.04 -5.89
C ASN A 60 1.10 1.04 -6.50
N LEU A 61 -0.20 0.71 -6.46
CA LEU A 61 -1.22 1.67 -6.88
C LEU A 61 -1.38 2.77 -5.83
N ASP A 62 -1.75 3.97 -6.28
CA ASP A 62 -2.09 5.09 -5.41
C ASP A 62 -3.21 4.70 -4.42
N GLU A 63 -3.21 5.33 -3.24
CA GLU A 63 -4.16 5.00 -2.18
C GLU A 63 -5.61 5.27 -2.59
N ILE A 64 -6.49 4.35 -2.19
CA ILE A 64 -7.93 4.40 -2.39
C ILE A 64 -8.58 4.67 -1.05
N SER A 65 -9.15 5.86 -0.87
CA SER A 65 -9.90 6.19 0.35
C SER A 65 -11.26 5.48 0.35
N ILE A 66 -11.57 4.75 1.43
CA ILE A 66 -12.75 3.91 1.53
C ILE A 66 -13.26 3.81 2.99
N SER A 67 -14.58 3.71 3.19
CA SER A 67 -15.15 3.48 4.51
C SER A 67 -15.01 2.02 4.96
N GLU A 68 -15.02 1.75 6.26
CA GLU A 68 -15.07 0.37 6.79
C GLU A 68 -16.25 -0.40 6.18
N ASP A 69 -17.46 0.16 6.20
CA ASP A 69 -18.67 -0.50 5.71
C ASP A 69 -18.54 -0.91 4.24
N THR A 70 -18.08 0.03 3.41
CA THR A 70 -17.83 -0.20 1.98
C THR A 70 -16.78 -1.30 1.80
N PHE A 71 -15.63 -1.18 2.49
CA PHE A 71 -14.56 -2.17 2.40
C PHE A 71 -15.04 -3.58 2.80
N ARG A 72 -15.79 -3.69 3.89
CA ARG A 72 -16.36 -4.97 4.35
C ARG A 72 -17.42 -5.50 3.40
N ASN A 73 -18.26 -4.65 2.82
CA ASN A 73 -19.24 -5.09 1.82
C ASN A 73 -18.57 -5.66 0.56
N ILE A 74 -17.41 -5.13 0.16
CA ILE A 74 -16.66 -5.65 -0.98
C ILE A 74 -15.99 -6.98 -0.63
N PHE A 75 -15.19 -6.98 0.44
CA PHE A 75 -14.17 -8.00 0.70
C PHE A 75 -14.55 -8.98 1.81
N TYR A 76 -15.57 -8.69 2.61
CA TYR A 76 -16.12 -9.54 3.65
C TYR A 76 -17.66 -9.61 3.58
N PRO A 77 -18.24 -9.90 2.39
CA PRO A 77 -19.69 -9.82 2.16
C PRO A 77 -20.50 -10.83 3.00
N TYR A 78 -19.83 -11.82 3.61
CA TYR A 78 -20.40 -12.83 4.49
C TYR A 78 -19.86 -12.73 5.93
N GLY A 79 -19.22 -11.62 6.30
CA GLY A 79 -18.80 -11.31 7.66
C GLY A 79 -17.33 -11.57 7.95
N GLU A 80 -16.93 -12.83 8.05
CA GLU A 80 -15.62 -13.19 8.64
C GLU A 80 -14.52 -13.47 7.60
N ASN A 81 -14.86 -14.21 6.54
CA ASN A 81 -13.89 -14.66 5.55
C ASN A 81 -13.77 -13.68 4.40
N PHE A 82 -12.55 -13.51 3.89
CA PHE A 82 -12.30 -12.72 2.70
C PHE A 82 -12.95 -13.38 1.48
N GLY A 83 -13.63 -12.57 0.67
CA GLY A 83 -14.21 -12.99 -0.59
C GLY A 83 -14.90 -11.83 -1.30
N ILE A 84 -15.01 -11.91 -2.61
CA ILE A 84 -15.71 -10.90 -3.42
C ILE A 84 -16.98 -11.54 -3.96
N ASP A 85 -18.14 -11.00 -3.59
CA ASP A 85 -19.42 -11.41 -4.18
C ASP A 85 -19.63 -10.64 -5.49
N ALA A 86 -19.39 -11.32 -6.60
CA ALA A 86 -19.41 -10.69 -7.90
C ALA A 86 -20.79 -10.08 -8.25
N LYS A 87 -21.88 -10.60 -7.69
CA LYS A 87 -23.24 -10.11 -7.95
C LYS A 87 -23.54 -8.82 -7.18
N LYS A 88 -22.84 -8.56 -6.09
CA LYS A 88 -23.03 -7.36 -5.24
C LYS A 88 -22.00 -6.28 -5.55
N SER A 89 -20.72 -6.64 -5.58
CA SER A 89 -19.62 -5.68 -5.55
C SER A 89 -19.26 -5.13 -6.94
N CYS A 90 -19.37 -5.92 -8.01
CA CYS A 90 -18.91 -5.50 -9.34
C CYS A 90 -19.84 -4.53 -10.07
N VAL A 91 -21.00 -4.21 -9.49
CA VAL A 91 -21.96 -3.26 -10.08
C VAL A 91 -21.94 -1.93 -9.34
N LYS A 92 -22.08 -1.95 -8.02
CA LYS A 92 -22.17 -0.71 -7.22
C LYS A 92 -20.80 -0.16 -6.81
N GLU A 93 -19.83 -1.03 -6.61
CA GLU A 93 -18.54 -0.70 -6.01
C GLU A 93 -17.37 -0.93 -6.97
N PHE A 94 -17.68 -1.00 -8.27
CA PHE A 94 -16.75 -1.28 -9.35
C PHE A 94 -15.48 -0.40 -9.30
N PHE A 95 -15.64 0.89 -8.98
CA PHE A 95 -14.53 1.84 -8.94
C PHE A 95 -13.49 1.55 -7.83
N TYR A 96 -13.86 0.80 -6.79
CA TYR A 96 -12.95 0.37 -5.73
C TYR A 96 -12.14 -0.88 -6.09
N ILE A 97 -12.54 -1.62 -7.11
CA ILE A 97 -11.95 -2.91 -7.47
C ILE A 97 -11.50 -2.99 -8.93
N THR A 98 -11.63 -1.93 -9.71
CA THR A 98 -11.27 -1.93 -11.13
C THR A 98 -9.76 -1.73 -11.37
N PHE A 99 -9.25 -2.30 -12.47
CA PHE A 99 -7.92 -2.02 -13.02
C PHE A 99 -7.94 -0.92 -14.09
N LEU A 100 -9.12 -0.36 -14.43
CA LEU A 100 -9.23 0.60 -15.53
C LEU A 100 -8.50 1.92 -15.22
N ALA A 101 -7.70 2.38 -16.18
CA ALA A 101 -6.84 3.56 -16.07
C ALA A 101 -7.51 4.86 -15.59
N PRO A 102 -8.79 5.16 -15.92
CA PRO A 102 -9.46 6.35 -15.39
C PRO A 102 -9.59 6.35 -13.86
N TYR A 103 -9.54 5.18 -13.22
CA TYR A 103 -9.75 5.01 -11.77
C TYR A 103 -8.50 4.58 -11.03
N ARG A 104 -7.41 4.27 -11.72
CA ARG A 104 -6.17 3.76 -11.12
C ARG A 104 -4.96 4.51 -11.58
N LYS A 105 -4.04 4.72 -10.63
CA LYS A 105 -2.85 5.51 -10.82
C LYS A 105 -1.66 4.91 -10.08
N VAL A 106 -0.47 5.26 -10.55
CA VAL A 106 0.82 5.06 -9.89
C VAL A 106 1.53 6.40 -9.93
N ASP A 107 1.90 6.93 -8.76
CA ASP A 107 2.52 8.25 -8.60
C ASP A 107 1.73 9.37 -9.32
N GLY A 108 0.40 9.33 -9.19
CA GLY A 108 -0.51 10.30 -9.80
C GLY A 108 -0.76 10.11 -11.30
N LYS A 109 -0.06 9.20 -11.99
CA LYS A 109 -0.20 8.92 -13.42
C LYS A 109 -1.14 7.75 -13.69
N PRO A 110 -1.95 7.76 -14.76
CA PRO A 110 -2.86 6.65 -15.06
C PRO A 110 -2.13 5.30 -15.18
N PHE A 111 -2.69 4.29 -14.53
CA PHE A 111 -2.18 2.92 -14.54
C PHE A 111 -2.82 2.12 -15.67
N TYR A 112 -2.00 1.45 -16.48
CA TYR A 112 -2.45 0.56 -17.54
C TYR A 112 -1.87 -0.83 -17.31
N LEU A 113 -2.71 -1.78 -16.87
CA LEU A 113 -2.28 -3.14 -16.54
C LEU A 113 -1.47 -3.80 -17.68
N LEU A 114 -1.97 -3.72 -18.91
CA LEU A 114 -1.31 -4.28 -20.09
C LEU A 114 0.09 -3.69 -20.30
N GLU A 115 0.22 -2.36 -20.25
CA GLU A 115 1.51 -1.70 -20.48
C GLU A 115 2.51 -2.02 -19.37
N GLU A 116 2.04 -2.12 -18.12
CA GLU A 116 2.90 -2.50 -16.99
C GLU A 116 3.41 -3.94 -17.13
N ILE A 117 2.53 -4.89 -17.50
CA ILE A 117 2.94 -6.29 -17.74
C ILE A 117 3.93 -6.38 -18.92
N ILE A 118 3.67 -5.68 -20.03
CA ILE A 118 4.59 -5.66 -21.18
C ILE A 118 5.93 -5.06 -20.77
N LYS A 119 5.94 -3.91 -20.09
CA LYS A 119 7.16 -3.22 -19.65
C LYS A 119 7.99 -4.11 -18.73
N ASN A 120 7.38 -4.73 -17.72
CA ASN A 120 8.06 -5.66 -16.81
C ASN A 120 8.65 -6.87 -17.56
N THR A 121 7.92 -7.36 -18.57
CA THR A 121 8.39 -8.44 -19.45
C THR A 121 9.57 -8.00 -20.31
N GLU A 122 9.54 -6.79 -20.90
CA GLU A 122 10.67 -6.20 -21.64
C GLU A 122 11.92 -6.09 -20.75
N GLU A 123 11.75 -5.64 -19.50
CA GLU A 123 12.81 -5.50 -18.52
C GLU A 123 13.43 -6.84 -18.11
N ASP A 124 12.61 -7.87 -17.84
CA ASP A 124 13.12 -9.18 -17.43
C ASP A 124 13.84 -9.93 -18.55
N LEU A 125 13.29 -9.85 -19.75
CA LEU A 125 13.82 -10.53 -20.92
C LEU A 125 14.97 -9.74 -21.57
N ASN A 126 15.16 -8.48 -21.15
CA ASN A 126 16.11 -7.54 -21.75
C ASN A 126 15.95 -7.45 -23.28
N VAL A 127 14.70 -7.43 -23.74
CA VAL A 127 14.35 -7.27 -25.15
C VAL A 127 13.21 -6.26 -25.29
N SER A 128 13.16 -5.58 -26.44
CA SER A 128 12.03 -4.73 -26.78
C SER A 128 10.82 -5.59 -27.15
N ARG A 129 9.60 -5.09 -26.90
CA ARG A 129 8.32 -5.69 -27.33
C ARG A 129 8.24 -5.96 -28.84
N ASN A 130 9.06 -5.29 -29.64
CA ASN A 130 9.19 -5.54 -31.07
C ASN A 130 9.82 -6.91 -31.38
N CYS A 131 10.45 -7.55 -30.39
CA CYS A 131 10.99 -8.90 -30.49
C CYS A 131 9.95 -9.98 -30.14
N PHE A 132 8.78 -9.61 -29.62
CA PHE A 132 7.72 -10.58 -29.33
C PHE A 132 6.98 -10.97 -30.60
N THR A 133 6.53 -12.22 -30.66
CA THR A 133 5.70 -12.66 -31.78
C THR A 133 4.35 -11.93 -31.77
N THR A 134 3.83 -11.60 -32.95
CA THR A 134 2.53 -10.92 -33.05
C THR A 134 1.40 -11.74 -32.41
N CYS A 135 1.44 -13.07 -32.56
CA CYS A 135 0.46 -13.96 -31.94
C CYS A 135 0.52 -13.90 -30.41
N SER A 136 1.71 -14.11 -29.81
CA SER A 136 1.86 -14.10 -28.35
C SER A 136 1.46 -12.76 -27.72
N LEU A 137 1.81 -11.63 -28.37
CA LEU A 137 1.43 -10.30 -27.89
C LEU A 137 -0.08 -10.06 -28.02
N THR A 138 -0.72 -10.61 -29.06
CA THR A 138 -2.18 -10.51 -29.25
C THR A 138 -2.92 -11.35 -28.21
N ASP A 139 -2.46 -12.56 -27.93
CA ASP A 139 -3.04 -13.44 -26.92
C ASP A 139 -2.90 -12.84 -25.52
N LEU A 140 -1.71 -12.33 -25.17
CA LEU A 140 -1.48 -11.60 -23.93
C LEU A 140 -2.44 -10.41 -23.78
N ARG A 141 -2.62 -9.61 -24.84
CA ARG A 141 -3.58 -8.50 -24.84
C ARG A 141 -5.00 -8.99 -24.59
N ASN A 142 -5.42 -10.03 -25.30
CA ASN A 142 -6.76 -10.57 -25.18
C ASN A 142 -7.05 -11.11 -23.78
N ASP A 143 -6.06 -11.73 -23.13
CA ASP A 143 -6.20 -12.22 -21.77
C ASP A 143 -6.30 -11.08 -20.76
N LEU A 144 -5.41 -10.10 -20.83
CA LEU A 144 -5.42 -8.97 -19.89
C LEU A 144 -6.61 -8.03 -20.11
N LEU A 145 -7.14 -7.90 -21.33
CA LEU A 145 -8.33 -7.09 -21.62
C LEU A 145 -9.63 -7.66 -21.00
N LYS A 146 -9.67 -8.96 -20.69
CA LYS A 146 -10.79 -9.58 -19.97
C LYS A 146 -10.83 -9.15 -18.51
N ILE A 147 -9.68 -8.77 -17.94
CA ILE A 147 -9.52 -8.45 -16.52
C ILE A 147 -9.76 -6.96 -16.30
N LYS A 148 -11.01 -6.58 -16.02
CA LYS A 148 -11.41 -5.18 -15.78
C LYS A 148 -11.42 -4.84 -14.29
N SER A 149 -11.58 -5.85 -13.44
CA SER A 149 -11.71 -5.72 -11.99
C SER A 149 -11.25 -6.97 -11.26
N LEU A 150 -11.15 -6.88 -9.93
CA LEU A 150 -10.88 -8.02 -9.06
C LEU A 150 -11.92 -9.14 -9.20
N CYS A 151 -13.11 -8.85 -9.72
CA CYS A 151 -14.15 -9.85 -9.96
C CYS A 151 -13.90 -10.74 -11.19
N ASP A 152 -13.07 -10.25 -12.12
CA ASP A 152 -12.77 -10.95 -13.37
C ASP A 152 -11.58 -11.90 -13.21
N LEU A 153 -11.01 -11.97 -12.00
CA LEU A 153 -9.97 -12.92 -11.62
C LEU A 153 -10.58 -14.29 -11.37
N ASP A 154 -9.84 -15.36 -11.68
CA ASP A 154 -10.32 -16.72 -11.48
C ASP A 154 -10.74 -16.98 -10.02
N CYS A 155 -11.88 -17.61 -9.78
CA CYS A 155 -12.46 -17.77 -8.43
C CYS A 155 -11.61 -18.62 -7.45
N CYS A 156 -10.62 -19.37 -7.94
CA CYS A 156 -9.64 -20.12 -7.14
C CYS A 156 -8.34 -19.34 -6.91
N SER A 157 -8.29 -18.07 -7.28
CA SER A 157 -7.09 -17.22 -7.22
C SER A 157 -6.66 -16.84 -5.81
N LEU A 158 -7.54 -16.94 -4.80
CA LEU A 158 -7.21 -16.55 -3.42
C LEU A 158 -6.17 -17.50 -2.82
N SER A 159 -4.94 -17.01 -2.65
CA SER A 159 -3.83 -17.79 -2.10
C SER A 159 -3.86 -17.79 -0.57
N CYS A 160 -4.10 -16.62 0.03
CA CYS A 160 -4.25 -16.46 1.48
C CYS A 160 -4.98 -15.15 1.78
N SER A 161 -5.59 -15.08 2.98
CA SER A 161 -6.26 -13.89 3.48
C SER A 161 -6.34 -13.87 5.00
N LEU A 162 -6.41 -12.67 5.56
CA LEU A 162 -6.80 -12.48 6.95
C LEU A 162 -8.32 -12.52 7.09
N THR A 163 -8.81 -13.09 8.20
CA THR A 163 -10.21 -12.95 8.58
C THR A 163 -10.45 -11.57 9.20
N TRP A 164 -11.71 -11.12 9.24
CA TRP A 164 -12.04 -9.82 9.83
C TRP A 164 -11.67 -9.74 11.31
N SER A 165 -11.93 -10.80 12.09
CA SER A 165 -11.55 -10.82 13.51
C SER A 165 -10.04 -10.73 13.74
N ASN A 166 -9.22 -11.33 12.86
CA ASN A 166 -7.75 -11.20 12.92
C ASN A 166 -7.33 -9.74 12.67
N ILE A 167 -7.95 -9.05 11.70
CA ILE A 167 -7.69 -7.64 11.43
C ILE A 167 -8.01 -6.78 12.65
N ILE A 168 -9.21 -6.95 13.24
CA ILE A 168 -9.62 -6.20 14.45
C ILE A 168 -8.67 -6.47 15.62
N THR A 169 -8.26 -7.72 15.82
CA THR A 169 -7.32 -8.08 16.89
C THR A 169 -5.98 -7.38 16.70
N MET A 170 -5.40 -7.44 15.50
CA MET A 170 -4.15 -6.74 15.17
C MET A 170 -4.26 -5.23 15.37
N MET A 171 -5.41 -4.63 15.02
CA MET A 171 -5.65 -3.20 15.23
C MET A 171 -5.78 -2.83 16.71
N ARG A 172 -6.44 -3.67 17.53
CA ARG A 172 -6.54 -3.46 18.97
C ARG A 172 -5.18 -3.57 19.64
N ASP A 173 -4.41 -4.60 19.31
CA ASP A 173 -3.05 -4.79 19.81
C ASP A 173 -2.15 -3.62 19.44
N TYR A 174 -2.25 -3.15 18.19
CA TYR A 174 -1.57 -1.94 17.75
C TYR A 174 -1.99 -0.71 18.56
N SER A 175 -3.28 -0.54 18.82
CA SER A 175 -3.80 0.58 19.62
C SER A 175 -3.23 0.57 21.03
N LEU A 176 -3.15 -0.60 21.66
CA LEU A 176 -2.60 -0.78 23.00
C LEU A 176 -1.11 -0.41 23.05
N VAL A 177 -0.31 -0.89 22.09
CA VAL A 177 1.13 -0.61 22.02
C VAL A 177 1.41 0.88 21.76
N ASN A 178 0.51 1.57 21.06
CA ASN A 178 0.69 2.95 20.63
C ASN A 178 -0.11 3.98 21.46
N ASN A 179 -0.49 3.65 22.70
CA ASN A 179 -1.20 4.53 23.63
C ASN A 179 -2.52 5.10 23.08
N TYR A 180 -3.34 4.25 22.45
CA TYR A 180 -4.64 4.59 21.88
C TYR A 180 -4.59 5.79 20.93
N PRO A 181 -3.99 5.64 19.73
CA PRO A 181 -3.98 6.70 18.75
C PRO A 181 -5.43 7.15 18.47
N LYS A 182 -5.72 8.44 18.63
CA LYS A 182 -7.08 8.98 18.49
C LYS A 182 -7.67 8.80 17.08
N ASN A 183 -6.83 8.53 16.07
CA ASN A 183 -7.20 8.41 14.66
C ASN A 183 -6.37 7.34 13.95
N ILE A 184 -6.67 6.06 14.14
CA ILE A 184 -6.03 5.01 13.32
C ILE A 184 -6.72 4.98 11.96
N ARG A 185 -5.95 5.20 10.89
CA ARG A 185 -6.40 5.08 9.50
C ARG A 185 -5.54 4.02 8.81
N PRO A 186 -5.84 2.72 9.01
CA PRO A 186 -4.96 1.69 8.49
C PRO A 186 -4.99 1.67 6.96
N LEU A 187 -3.90 1.17 6.39
CA LEU A 187 -3.79 0.88 4.97
C LEU A 187 -3.93 -0.63 4.78
N PHE A 188 -5.06 -1.07 4.26
CA PHE A 188 -5.29 -2.48 3.92
C PHE A 188 -4.85 -2.73 2.49
N VAL A 189 -4.05 -3.77 2.28
CA VAL A 189 -3.43 -4.06 0.99
C VAL A 189 -3.98 -5.36 0.43
N VAL A 190 -4.62 -5.27 -0.73
CA VAL A 190 -5.02 -6.44 -1.53
C VAL A 190 -4.01 -6.62 -2.66
N ASN A 191 -3.29 -7.73 -2.65
CA ASN A 191 -2.26 -8.05 -3.63
C ASN A 191 -2.85 -8.89 -4.76
N VAL A 192 -2.55 -8.56 -6.01
CA VAL A 192 -2.90 -9.37 -7.19
C VAL A 192 -1.62 -9.75 -7.94
N ILE A 193 -1.32 -11.04 -7.99
CA ILE A 193 -0.13 -11.61 -8.61
C ILE A 193 -0.48 -12.07 -10.02
N PHE A 194 0.08 -11.42 -11.02
CA PHE A 194 0.02 -11.83 -12.42
C PHE A 194 1.26 -12.67 -12.75
N LYS A 195 1.06 -13.95 -13.08
CA LYS A 195 2.14 -14.89 -13.40
C LYS A 195 2.20 -15.14 -14.90
N SER A 196 3.41 -14.99 -15.45
CA SER A 196 3.73 -15.51 -16.77
C SER A 196 4.06 -17.00 -16.67
N PRO A 197 3.62 -17.83 -17.63
CA PRO A 197 4.04 -19.22 -17.74
C PRO A 197 5.44 -19.34 -18.32
N ASN A 198 6.05 -18.24 -18.78
CA ASN A 198 7.48 -18.21 -18.99
C ASN A 198 8.20 -18.07 -17.64
N PRO A 199 9.05 -19.03 -17.21
CA PRO A 199 9.66 -19.09 -15.87
C PRO A 199 10.76 -18.04 -15.63
N CYS A 200 10.62 -16.89 -16.27
CA CYS A 200 11.69 -16.02 -16.61
C CYS A 200 11.30 -14.56 -16.67
N VAL A 201 10.04 -14.38 -17.05
CA VAL A 201 9.28 -13.22 -16.67
C VAL A 201 8.88 -13.42 -15.23
N LYS A 202 9.29 -12.47 -14.41
CA LYS A 202 8.98 -12.42 -13.00
C LYS A 202 7.48 -12.17 -12.81
N PRO A 203 6.85 -12.73 -11.77
CA PRO A 203 5.47 -12.36 -11.44
C PRO A 203 5.37 -10.85 -11.20
N THR A 204 4.30 -10.23 -11.70
CA THR A 204 3.97 -8.83 -11.40
C THR A 204 2.92 -8.79 -10.31
N VAL A 205 3.23 -8.16 -9.18
CA VAL A 205 2.33 -7.99 -8.05
C VAL A 205 1.76 -6.57 -8.08
N VAL A 206 0.46 -6.45 -8.34
CA VAL A 206 -0.27 -5.19 -8.28
C VAL A 206 -0.92 -5.05 -6.91
N LYS A 207 -0.56 -4.00 -6.17
CA LYS A 207 -1.06 -3.73 -4.81
C LYS A 207 -2.17 -2.69 -4.83
N PHE A 208 -3.38 -3.06 -4.41
CA PHE A 208 -4.47 -2.13 -4.14
C PHE A 208 -4.37 -1.67 -2.68
N ASN A 209 -4.04 -0.39 -2.50
CA ASN A 209 -3.80 0.20 -1.19
C ASN A 209 -5.06 0.94 -0.71
N TYR A 210 -5.82 0.35 0.21
CA TYR A 210 -7.07 0.90 0.73
C TYR A 210 -6.84 1.65 2.04
N ARG A 211 -6.95 2.98 2.01
CA ARG A 211 -6.91 3.81 3.22
C ARG A 211 -8.29 3.79 3.86
N VAL A 212 -8.46 2.91 4.85
CA VAL A 212 -9.76 2.69 5.49
C VAL A 212 -9.99 3.72 6.60
N HIS A 213 -11.15 4.35 6.59
CA HIS A 213 -11.56 5.29 7.61
C HIS A 213 -12.84 4.83 8.33
N SER A 214 -13.06 5.43 9.50
CA SER A 214 -14.22 5.15 10.36
C SER A 214 -14.28 3.71 10.90
N ILE A 215 -13.14 3.10 11.21
CA ILE A 215 -13.13 1.75 11.79
C ILE A 215 -13.60 1.79 13.23
N CYS A 216 -14.60 0.98 13.57
CA CYS A 216 -15.05 0.76 14.93
C CYS A 216 -14.27 -0.40 15.57
N LEU A 217 -13.43 -0.10 16.57
CA LEU A 217 -12.65 -1.08 17.35
C LEU A 217 -13.37 -1.60 18.58
#